data_AF-A0A662H0T8-F1
#
_entry.id   AF-A0A662H0T8-F1
#
_cell.length_a   1.000
_cell.length_b   1.000
_cell.length_c   1.000
_cell.angle_alpha   90.00
_cell.angle_beta   90.00
_cell.angle_gamma   90.00
#
_symmetry.space_group_name_H-M   'P 1'
#
loop_
_entity.id
_entity.type
_entity.pdbx_description
1 polymer ?
#
loop_
_entity_poly.entity_id
_entity_poly.type
_entity_poly.pdbx_seq_one_letter_code
_entity_poly.pdbx_strand_id
1 'polypeptide(L)' 'MIPLTIEIAAEIEAKLMKDACPLGPRGILIAAKAIVEKRPLWTRNVRYFKRLKNYSLKLVGRLTIQEPE' A
#
# COMPACT_ATOMS: atom_id res chain seq x y z
N MET A 1 16.04 5.83 -4.16
CA MET A 1 16.17 5.35 -2.77
C MET A 1 15.55 3.95 -2.65
N ILE A 2 16.27 2.94 -3.14
CA ILE A 2 15.85 1.53 -3.09
C ILE A 2 15.88 0.98 -1.64
N PRO A 3 16.86 1.32 -0.78
CA PRO A 3 16.94 0.79 0.59
C PRO A 3 15.69 1.08 1.42
N LEU A 4 15.24 2.34 1.44
CA LEU A 4 14.04 2.75 2.19
C LEU A 4 12.76 2.04 1.73
N THR A 5 12.66 1.69 0.43
CA THR A 5 11.49 0.95 -0.06
C THR A 5 11.46 -0.48 0.48
N ILE A 6 12.63 -1.10 0.65
CA ILE A 6 12.75 -2.47 1.20
C ILE A 6 12.43 -2.46 2.69
N GLU A 7 12.91 -1.46 3.44
CA GLU A 7 12.60 -1.30 4.87
C GLU A 7 11.08 -1.19 5.11
N ILE A 8 10.40 -0.29 4.37
CA ILE A 8 8.95 -0.13 4.47
C ILE A 8 8.20 -1.40 4.02
N ALA A 9 8.71 -2.10 3.00
CA ALA A 9 8.11 -3.36 2.56
C ALA A 9 8.19 -4.43 3.67
N ALA A 10 9.33 -4.55 4.34
CA ALA A 10 9.51 -5.49 5.45
C ALA A 10 8.60 -5.15 6.64
N GLU A 11 8.43 -3.86 6.96
CA GLU A 11 7.50 -3.43 8.02
C GLU A 11 6.03 -3.76 7.70
N ILE A 12 5.61 -3.55 6.45
CA ILE A 12 4.28 -3.90 5.98
C ILE A 12 4.08 -5.42 6.08
N GLU A 13 5.03 -6.20 5.59
CA GLU A 13 4.96 -7.67 5.61
C GLU A 13 4.84 -8.21 7.04
N ALA A 14 5.71 -7.75 7.95
CA ALA A 14 5.74 -8.19 9.33
C ALA A 14 4.41 -7.95 10.06
N LYS A 15 3.75 -6.82 9.78
CA LYS A 15 2.44 -6.50 10.37
C LYS A 15 1.30 -7.28 9.71
N LEU A 16 1.29 -7.41 8.38
CA LEU A 16 0.27 -8.22 7.68
C LEU A 16 0.30 -9.69 8.10
N MET A 17 1.49 -10.23 8.39
CA MET A 17 1.64 -11.59 8.92
C MET A 17 1.01 -11.73 10.31
N LYS A 18 1.11 -10.72 11.18
CA LYS A 18 0.46 -10.71 12.50
C LYS A 18 -1.07 -10.76 12.39
N ASP A 19 -1.63 -10.06 11.40
CA ASP A 19 -3.08 -9.96 11.20
C ASP A 19 -3.67 -11.12 10.37
N ALA A 20 -2.88 -12.17 10.09
CA ALA A 20 -3.24 -13.28 9.20
C ALA A 20 -3.78 -12.83 7.82
N CYS A 21 -3.28 -11.69 7.33
CA CYS A 21 -3.80 -11.01 6.14
C CYS A 21 -2.72 -10.80 5.07
N PRO A 22 -2.04 -11.86 4.59
CA PRO A 22 -0.88 -11.70 3.73
C PRO A 22 -1.25 -11.04 2.40
N LEU A 23 -0.46 -10.04 1.99
CA LEU A 23 -0.38 -9.61 0.60
C LEU A 23 0.76 -10.35 -0.08
N GLY A 24 0.63 -10.60 -1.39
CA GLY A 24 1.73 -11.15 -2.17
C GLY A 24 2.93 -10.18 -2.22
N PRO A 25 4.17 -10.67 -2.32
CA PRO A 25 5.39 -9.84 -2.27
C PRO A 25 5.39 -8.65 -3.24
N ARG A 26 4.85 -8.83 -4.45
CA ARG A 26 4.72 -7.74 -5.44
C ARG A 26 3.81 -6.62 -4.96
N GLY A 27 2.70 -6.96 -4.30
CA GLY A 27 1.76 -5.97 -3.77
C GLY A 27 2.40 -5.14 -2.66
N ILE A 28 3.18 -5.79 -1.79
CA ILE A 28 3.91 -5.14 -0.71
C ILE A 28 4.92 -4.13 -1.28
N LEU A 29 5.73 -4.54 -2.26
CA LEU A 29 6.71 -3.66 -2.89
C LEU A 29 6.08 -2.47 -3.62
N ILE A 30 4.99 -2.70 -4.35
CA ILE A 30 4.25 -1.63 -5.05
C ILE A 30 3.71 -0.61 -4.04
N ALA A 31 3.11 -1.08 -2.95
CA ALA A 31 2.56 -0.21 -1.92
C ALA A 31 3.66 0.55 -1.17
N ALA A 32 4.74 -0.13 -0.76
CA ALA A 32 5.88 0.47 -0.10
C ALA A 32 6.49 1.59 -0.96
N LYS A 33 6.64 1.33 -2.27
CA LYS A 33 7.15 2.32 -3.22
C LYS A 33 6.26 3.55 -3.30
N ALA A 34 4.94 3.36 -3.38
CA ALA A 34 3.97 4.46 -3.40
C ALA A 34 4.00 5.30 -2.11
N ILE A 35 4.13 4.64 -0.95
CA ILE A 35 4.26 5.29 0.37
C ILE A 35 5.54 6.12 0.44
N VAL A 36 6.69 5.54 0.07
CA VAL A 36 7.99 6.23 0.08
C VAL A 36 7.98 7.45 -0.83
N GLU A 37 7.36 7.36 -2.01
CA GLU A 37 7.25 8.49 -2.93
C GLU A 37 6.13 9.46 -2.59
N LYS A 38 5.33 9.18 -1.55
CA LYS A 38 4.15 9.96 -1.16
C LYS A 38 3.16 10.13 -2.33
N ARG A 39 3.05 9.11 -3.18
CA ARG A 39 2.19 9.10 -4.36
C ARG A 39 0.96 8.22 -4.14
N PRO A 40 -0.22 8.64 -4.64
CA PRO A 40 -1.36 7.75 -4.66
C PRO A 40 -1.10 6.55 -5.59
N LEU A 41 -1.49 5.37 -5.15
CA LEU A 41 -1.45 4.17 -5.97
C LEU A 41 -2.71 4.06 -6.82
N TRP A 42 -2.53 4.15 -8.13
CA TRP A 42 -3.60 3.86 -9.09
C TRP A 42 -3.76 2.35 -9.27
N THR A 43 -4.96 1.83 -9.02
CA THR A 43 -5.21 0.38 -9.13
C THR A 43 -6.65 0.05 -9.45
N ARG A 44 -6.84 -1.03 -10.23
CA ARG A 44 -8.16 -1.66 -10.41
C ARG A 44 -8.52 -2.59 -9.25
N ASN A 45 -7.53 -3.04 -8.47
CA ASN A 45 -7.71 -3.97 -7.37
C ASN A 45 -7.74 -3.23 -6.03
N VAL A 46 -8.71 -2.33 -5.86
CA VAL A 46 -8.84 -1.49 -4.66
C VAL A 46 -8.95 -2.35 -3.40
N ARG A 47 -9.74 -3.44 -3.45
CA ARG A 47 -9.94 -4.34 -2.30
C ARG A 47 -8.64 -4.98 -1.81
N TYR A 48 -7.73 -5.31 -2.73
CA TYR A 48 -6.43 -5.89 -2.40
C TYR A 48 -5.54 -4.92 -1.63
N PHE A 49 -5.51 -3.65 -2.04
CA PHE A 49 -4.69 -2.62 -1.38
C PHE A 49 -5.39 -1.87 -0.23
N LYS A 50 -6.71 -2.00 -0.08
CA LYS A 50 -7.49 -1.34 0.99
C LYS A 50 -7.00 -1.72 2.39
N ARG A 51 -6.46 -2.94 2.54
CA ARG A 51 -5.83 -3.44 3.78
C ARG A 51 -4.62 -2.60 4.22
N LEU A 52 -4.04 -1.83 3.30
CA LEU A 52 -2.89 -0.97 3.54
C LEU A 52 -3.25 0.50 3.81
N LYS A 53 -4.53 0.85 3.96
CA LYS A 53 -4.94 2.23 4.31
C LYS A 53 -4.26 2.73 5.60
N ASN A 54 -4.01 1.84 6.56
CA ASN A 54 -3.36 2.17 7.83
C ASN A 54 -1.86 2.53 7.68
N TYR A 55 -1.28 2.39 6.49
CA TYR A 55 0.12 2.68 6.17
C TYR A 55 0.27 3.96 5.35
N SER A 56 -0.68 4.89 5.47
CA SER A 56 -0.70 6.14 4.71
C SER A 56 -0.75 5.95 3.18
N LEU A 57 -1.13 4.75 2.72
CA LEU A 57 -1.30 4.47 1.30
C LEU A 57 -2.59 5.13 0.80
N LYS A 58 -2.43 6.15 -0.05
CA LYS A 58 -3.55 6.75 -0.79
C LYS A 58 -3.85 5.90 -2.03
N LEU A 59 -5.12 5.60 -2.28
CA LEU A 59 -5.57 4.84 -3.44
C LEU A 59 -6.36 5.74 -4.39
N VAL A 60 -6.12 5.57 -5.69
CA VAL A 60 -6.92 6.22 -6.74
C VAL A 60 -7.45 5.12 -7.66
N GLY A 61 -8.76 5.10 -7.89
CA GLY A 61 -9.42 4.08 -8.71
C GLY A 61 -10.70 4.60 -9.35
N ARG A 62 -11.21 3.88 -10.36
CA ARG A 62 -12.37 4.33 -11.18
C ARG A 62 -13.72 4.30 -10.45
N LEU A 63 -13.78 3.90 -9.18
CA LEU A 63 -14.98 3.91 -8.33
C LEU A 63 -14.56 4.18 -6.87
N THR A 64 -14.33 5.45 -6.53
CA THR A 64 -15.03 6.21 -5.47
C THR A 64 -14.18 7.41 -5.04
N ILE A 65 -14.63 8.58 -5.49
CA ILE A 65 -14.88 9.81 -4.72
C ILE A 65 -13.65 10.52 -4.11
N GLN A 66 -13.42 11.73 -4.61
CA GLN A 66 -12.68 12.81 -3.94
C GLN A 66 -13.23 12.95 -2.51
N GLU A 67 -12.43 12.62 -1.49
CA GLU A 67 -12.74 13.10 -0.14
C GLU A 67 -12.55 14.63 -0.15
N PRO A 68 -13.56 15.43 0.25
CA PRO A 68 -13.42 16.89 0.31
C PRO A 68 -12.47 17.28 1.45
N GLU A 69 -11.87 18.46 1.28
CA GLU A 69 -10.85 19.08 2.14
C GLU A 69 -11.19 19.16 3.62
#